data_AF-A0A535BWB9-F1
#
_entry.id   AF-A0A535BWB9-F1
#
_cell.length_a   1.000
_cell.length_b   1.000
_cell.length_c   1.000
_cell.angle_alpha   90.00
_cell.angle_beta   90.00
_cell.angle_gamma   90.00
#
_symmetry.space_group_name_H-M   'P 1'
#
loop_
_entity.id
_entity.type
_entity.pdbx_description
1 polymer ?
#
loop_
_entity_poly.entity_id
_entity_poly.type
_entity_poly.pdbx_seq_one_letter_code
_entity_poly.pdbx_strand_id
1 'polypeptide(L)'
;MSALGEQAVRTGPDLAGRRRREARRRQLNVIGGRVLVAVVILGGWELGARATVIDRFFWSQPSDIAATLWRWFTEGTDLGPLWLQVLVTMEETVGGFVVGSVFGVIFGVVLGRNRLLSDVLGPYIKGANAIPRVVVGALFAVSLGLDI
;
A
#
# COMPACT_ATOMS: atom_id res chain seq x y z
N MET A 1 17.62 -52.62 -28.67
CA MET A 1 16.70 -52.01 -27.68
C MET A 1 17.41 -51.43 -26.43
N SER A 2 18.75 -51.25 -26.37
CA SER A 2 19.41 -50.59 -25.21
C SER A 2 19.72 -49.10 -25.39
N ALA A 3 19.70 -48.56 -26.62
CA ALA A 3 20.03 -47.15 -26.88
C ALA A 3 18.93 -46.15 -26.45
N LEU A 4 17.67 -46.58 -26.31
CA LEU A 4 16.55 -45.71 -25.92
C LEU A 4 16.47 -45.46 -24.40
N GLY A 5 17.03 -46.36 -23.59
CA GLY A 5 17.04 -46.24 -22.12
C GLY A 5 18.08 -45.24 -21.60
N GLU A 6 19.25 -45.16 -22.25
CA GLU A 6 20.29 -44.18 -21.87
C GLU A 6 19.94 -42.75 -22.28
N GLN A 7 19.19 -42.56 -23.37
CA GLN A 7 18.77 -41.22 -23.79
C GLN A 7 17.69 -40.64 -22.88
N ALA A 8 16.73 -41.45 -22.41
CA ALA A 8 15.68 -40.99 -21.49
C ALA A 8 16.23 -40.49 -20.13
N VAL A 9 17.32 -41.09 -19.63
CA VAL A 9 17.94 -40.71 -18.34
C VAL A 9 18.80 -39.45 -18.45
N ARG A 10 19.44 -39.20 -19.60
CA ARG A 10 20.27 -38.00 -19.83
C ARG A 10 19.46 -36.73 -20.10
N THR A 11 18.20 -36.86 -20.54
CA THR A 11 17.35 -35.71 -20.92
C THR A 11 16.62 -35.04 -19.75
N GLY A 12 16.24 -35.77 -18.70
CA GLY A 12 15.49 -35.22 -17.55
C GLY A 12 16.25 -34.15 -16.73
N PRO A 13 17.51 -34.40 -16.31
CA PRO A 13 18.26 -33.47 -15.46
C PRO A 13 18.79 -32.22 -16.19
N ASP A 14 19.23 -32.35 -17.45
CA ASP A 14 19.82 -31.25 -18.24
C ASP A 14 18.76 -30.22 -18.66
N LEU A 15 17.55 -30.67 -19.04
CA LEU A 15 16.44 -29.77 -19.38
C LEU A 15 15.96 -28.96 -18.17
N ALA A 16 15.94 -29.54 -16.97
CA ALA A 16 15.60 -28.83 -15.73
C ALA A 16 16.64 -27.73 -15.40
N GLY A 17 17.92 -28.01 -15.63
CA GLY A 17 19.00 -27.03 -15.44
C GLY A 17 18.96 -25.87 -16.44
N ARG A 18 18.68 -26.15 -17.72
CA ARG A 18 18.56 -25.12 -18.78
C ARG A 18 17.35 -24.21 -18.56
N ARG A 19 16.18 -24.76 -18.22
CA ARG A 19 14.96 -23.99 -17.89
C ARG A 19 15.17 -23.04 -16.70
N ARG A 20 15.88 -23.46 -15.65
CA ARG A 20 16.23 -22.59 -14.50
C ARG A 20 17.15 -21.43 -14.90
N ARG A 21 18.13 -21.69 -15.79
CA ARG A 21 19.05 -20.66 -16.30
C ARG A 21 18.34 -19.65 -17.19
N GLU A 22 17.45 -20.10 -18.07
CA GLU A 22 16.62 -19.24 -18.92
C GLU A 22 15.65 -18.41 -18.10
N ALA A 23 14.98 -19.00 -17.10
CA ALA A 23 14.12 -18.28 -16.16
C ALA A 23 14.88 -17.20 -15.39
N ARG A 24 16.09 -17.51 -14.90
CA ARG A 24 16.95 -16.52 -14.21
C ARG A 24 17.40 -15.40 -15.14
N ARG A 25 17.80 -15.70 -16.38
CA ARG A 25 18.15 -14.68 -17.38
C ARG A 25 16.96 -13.78 -17.71
N ARG A 26 15.78 -14.35 -17.92
CA ARG A 26 14.55 -13.59 -18.14
C ARG A 26 14.23 -12.70 -16.94
N GLN A 27 14.36 -13.20 -15.71
CA GLN A 27 14.15 -12.41 -14.49
C GLN A 27 15.15 -11.25 -14.40
N LEU A 28 16.44 -11.48 -14.67
CA LEU A 28 17.45 -10.41 -14.69
C LEU A 28 17.17 -9.37 -15.77
N ASN A 29 16.77 -9.80 -16.97
CA ASN A 29 16.38 -8.87 -18.05
C ASN A 29 15.15 -8.05 -17.67
N VAL A 30 14.16 -8.66 -17.02
CA VAL A 30 12.96 -7.98 -16.53
C VAL A 30 13.32 -6.96 -15.44
N ILE A 31 14.17 -7.33 -14.48
CA ILE A 31 14.63 -6.40 -13.43
C ILE A 31 15.44 -5.27 -14.06
N GLY A 32 16.37 -5.57 -14.96
CA GLY A 32 17.16 -4.57 -15.69
C GLY A 32 16.28 -3.61 -16.49
N GLY A 33 15.27 -4.14 -17.20
CA GLY A 33 14.29 -3.34 -17.92
C GLY A 33 13.45 -2.45 -16.98
N ARG A 34 13.02 -2.95 -15.83
CA ARG A 34 12.29 -2.15 -14.81
C ARG A 34 13.15 -1.03 -14.25
N VAL A 35 14.41 -1.31 -13.90
CA VAL A 35 15.34 -0.29 -13.42
C VAL A 35 15.61 0.75 -14.51
N LEU A 36 15.82 0.32 -15.75
CA LEU A 36 16.02 1.23 -16.88
C LEU A 36 14.82 2.16 -17.07
N VAL A 37 13.60 1.63 -17.07
CA VAL A 37 12.38 2.44 -17.17
C VAL A 37 12.28 3.44 -16.01
N ALA A 38 12.54 2.99 -14.78
CA ALA A 38 12.53 3.87 -13.61
C ALA A 38 13.57 5.00 -13.74
N VAL A 39 14.81 4.68 -14.15
CA VAL A 39 15.88 5.65 -14.36
C VAL A 39 15.53 6.66 -15.46
N VAL A 40 14.95 6.20 -16.57
CA VAL A 40 14.53 7.09 -17.67
C VAL A 40 13.43 8.04 -17.21
N ILE A 41 12.44 7.55 -16.47
CA ILE A 41 11.34 8.38 -15.97
C ILE A 41 11.85 9.39 -14.94
N LEU A 42 12.58 8.93 -13.91
CA LEU A 42 13.10 9.81 -12.85
C LEU A 42 14.15 10.79 -13.39
N GLY A 43 15.05 10.33 -14.24
CA GLY A 43 16.05 11.17 -14.89
C GLY A 43 15.41 12.19 -15.84
N GLY A 44 14.42 11.77 -16.64
CA GLY A 44 13.66 12.68 -17.50
C GLY A 44 12.91 13.75 -16.70
N TRP A 45 12.31 13.37 -15.57
CA TRP A 45 11.64 14.32 -14.67
C TRP A 45 12.63 15.29 -14.01
N GLU A 46 13.73 14.78 -13.45
CA GLU A 46 14.79 15.61 -12.86
C GLU A 46 15.37 16.59 -13.88
N LEU A 47 15.68 16.14 -15.10
CA LEU A 47 16.19 16.99 -16.16
C LEU A 47 15.14 18.00 -16.64
N GLY A 48 13.88 17.60 -16.77
CA GLY A 48 12.77 18.49 -17.16
C GLY A 48 12.51 19.59 -16.13
N ALA A 49 12.53 19.25 -14.83
CA ALA A 49 12.46 20.21 -13.74
C ALA A 49 13.71 21.10 -13.71
N ARG A 50 14.90 20.52 -13.94
CA ARG A 50 16.15 21.28 -13.94
C ARG A 50 16.24 22.32 -15.05
N ALA A 51 15.83 21.93 -16.25
CA ALA A 51 15.80 22.75 -17.45
C ALA A 51 14.62 23.74 -17.49
N THR A 52 13.85 23.89 -16.40
CA THR A 52 12.67 24.77 -16.29
C THR A 52 11.57 24.49 -17.31
N VAL A 53 11.61 23.32 -17.97
CA VAL A 53 10.55 22.84 -18.87
C VAL A 53 9.34 22.42 -18.05
N ILE A 54 9.59 21.89 -16.86
CA ILE A 54 8.60 21.60 -15.83
C ILE A 54 8.74 22.66 -14.74
N ASP A 55 7.63 23.33 -14.41
CA ASP A 55 7.61 24.33 -13.36
C ASP A 55 7.90 23.68 -11.99
N ARG A 56 9.04 24.06 -11.41
CA ARG A 56 9.51 23.54 -10.12
C ARG A 56 8.61 23.91 -8.94
N PHE A 57 7.83 24.98 -9.06
CA PHE A 57 6.90 25.39 -8.02
C PHE A 57 5.73 24.40 -7.88
N PHE A 58 5.22 23.91 -9.01
CA PHE A 58 4.13 22.92 -9.01
C PHE A 58 4.64 21.48 -8.93
N TRP A 59 5.80 21.21 -9.53
CA TRP A 59 6.35 19.87 -9.67
C TRP A 59 7.82 19.88 -9.24
N SER A 60 8.06 19.78 -7.92
CA SER A 60 9.38 19.66 -7.32
C SER A 60 10.28 18.65 -8.04
N GLN A 61 11.59 18.85 -7.97
CA GLN A 61 12.56 17.90 -8.55
C GLN A 61 12.71 16.65 -7.65
N PRO A 62 12.81 15.43 -8.22
CA PRO A 62 13.02 14.19 -7.48
C PRO A 62 14.11 14.26 -6.40
N SER A 63 15.22 14.95 -6.69
CA SER A 63 16.32 15.12 -5.73
C SER A 63 15.92 15.91 -4.48
N ASP A 64 15.12 16.96 -4.62
CA ASP A 64 14.65 17.78 -3.49
C ASP A 64 13.63 17.02 -2.65
N ILE A 65 12.80 16.20 -3.29
CA ILE A 65 11.86 15.30 -2.61
C ILE A 65 12.66 14.31 -1.75
N ALA A 66 13.68 13.67 -2.32
CA ALA A 66 14.52 12.72 -1.60
C ALA A 66 15.24 13.37 -0.41
N ALA A 67 15.82 14.55 -0.60
CA ALA A 67 16.48 15.30 0.47
C ALA A 67 15.50 15.69 1.59
N THR A 68 14.30 16.13 1.23
CA THR A 68 13.25 16.50 2.19
C THR A 68 12.78 15.28 2.98
N LEU A 69 12.53 14.15 2.33
CA LEU A 69 12.15 12.91 2.99
C LEU A 69 13.22 12.42 3.95
N TRP A 70 14.49 12.49 3.54
CA TRP A 70 15.61 12.13 4.41
C TRP A 70 15.63 13.02 5.66
N ARG A 71 15.58 14.34 5.48
CA ARG A 71 15.51 15.31 6.58
C ARG A 71 14.34 15.04 7.51
N TRP A 72 13.14 14.84 6.98
CA TRP A 72 11.96 14.56 7.80
C TRP A 72 12.03 13.22 8.54
N PHE A 73 12.79 12.26 8.03
CA PHE A 73 13.03 11.00 8.70
C PHE A 73 14.08 11.11 9.82
N THR A 74 15.18 11.85 9.59
CA THR A 74 16.32 11.94 10.53
C THR A 74 16.23 13.10 11.51
N GLU A 75 15.85 14.28 11.03
CA GLU A 75 15.78 15.54 11.79
C GLU A 75 14.34 15.84 12.23
N GLY A 76 13.36 15.44 11.41
CA GLY A 76 11.93 15.57 11.68
C GLY A 76 11.25 16.73 10.97
N THR A 77 9.97 16.90 11.30
CA THR A 77 9.09 17.98 10.86
C THR A 77 8.74 18.88 12.05
N ASP A 78 7.95 19.93 11.82
CA ASP A 78 7.40 20.78 12.90
C ASP A 78 6.56 19.98 13.91
N LEU A 79 6.04 18.82 13.48
CA LEU A 79 5.26 17.88 14.29
C LEU A 79 6.11 16.70 14.80
N GLY A 80 7.44 16.79 14.68
CA GLY A 80 8.38 15.72 15.02
C GLY A 80 8.72 14.78 13.85
N PRO A 81 9.51 13.72 14.10
CA PRO A 81 9.98 12.79 13.08
C PRO A 81 8.85 12.04 12.35
N LEU A 82 9.02 11.75 11.05
CA LEU A 82 8.02 11.00 10.28
C LEU A 82 7.67 9.63 10.88
N TRP A 83 8.66 8.94 11.43
CA TRP A 83 8.44 7.62 12.02
C TRP A 83 7.49 7.69 13.23
N LEU A 84 7.48 8.81 13.96
CA LEU A 84 6.59 9.02 15.10
C LEU A 84 5.14 9.17 14.62
N GLN A 85 4.92 9.92 13.55
CA GLN A 85 3.57 10.09 12.96
C GLN A 85 3.03 8.75 12.45
N VAL A 86 3.87 7.96 11.76
CA VAL A 86 3.51 6.61 11.32
C VAL A 86 3.12 5.74 12.51
N LEU A 87 3.90 5.80 13.60
CA LEU A 87 3.61 5.02 14.81
C LEU A 87 2.28 5.41 15.44
N VAL A 88 2.01 6.72 15.59
CA VAL A 88 0.74 7.22 16.15
C VAL A 88 -0.45 6.77 15.30
N THR A 89 -0.39 6.92 13.97
CA THR A 89 -1.47 6.45 13.09
C THR A 89 -1.69 4.94 13.18
N MET A 90 -0.61 4.15 13.31
CA MET A 90 -0.73 2.71 13.52
C MET A 90 -1.38 2.39 14.87
N GLU A 91 -1.00 3.08 15.94
CA GLU A 91 -1.57 2.91 17.27
C GLU A 91 -3.07 3.26 17.28
N GLU A 92 -3.44 4.39 16.69
CA GLU A 92 -4.84 4.81 16.51
C GLU A 92 -5.64 3.80 15.67
N THR A 93 -5.04 3.29 14.59
CA THR A 93 -5.68 2.29 13.72
C THR A 93 -5.92 0.99 14.48
N VAL A 94 -4.92 0.51 15.23
CA VAL A 94 -5.03 -0.72 16.02
C VAL A 94 -6.05 -0.53 17.15
N GLY A 95 -5.98 0.59 17.87
CA GLY A 95 -6.94 0.92 18.92
C GLY A 95 -8.38 0.98 18.39
N GLY A 96 -8.59 1.72 17.30
CA GLY A 96 -9.88 1.81 16.62
C GLY A 96 -10.37 0.46 16.10
N PHE A 97 -9.48 -0.38 15.57
CA PHE A 97 -9.82 -1.72 15.10
C PHE A 97 -10.24 -2.64 16.25
N VAL A 98 -9.52 -2.64 17.37
CA VAL A 98 -9.85 -3.45 18.55
C VAL A 98 -11.21 -3.05 19.10
N VAL A 99 -11.41 -1.76 19.36
CA VAL A 99 -12.68 -1.22 19.86
C VAL A 99 -13.81 -1.53 18.88
N GLY A 100 -13.64 -1.21 17.60
CA GLY A 100 -14.64 -1.45 16.56
C GLY A 100 -14.98 -2.93 16.39
N SER A 101 -14.00 -3.83 16.48
CA SER A 101 -14.22 -5.27 16.37
C SER A 101 -14.99 -5.83 17.56
N VAL A 102 -14.65 -5.41 18.79
CA VAL A 102 -15.36 -5.83 20.00
C VAL A 102 -16.83 -5.42 19.93
N PHE A 103 -17.10 -4.14 19.64
CA PHE A 103 -18.48 -3.65 19.50
C PHE A 103 -19.19 -4.32 18.31
N GLY A 104 -18.52 -4.45 17.17
CA GLY A 104 -19.09 -5.09 15.97
C GLY A 104 -19.50 -6.54 16.21
N VAL A 105 -18.69 -7.33 16.93
CA VAL A 105 -19.02 -8.70 17.30
C VAL A 105 -20.20 -8.73 18.27
N ILE A 106 -20.18 -7.91 19.32
CA ILE A 106 -21.26 -7.86 20.32
C ILE A 106 -22.59 -7.51 19.63
N PHE A 107 -22.64 -6.40 18.90
CA PHE A 107 -23.85 -5.97 18.20
C PHE A 107 -24.26 -6.97 17.12
N GLY A 108 -23.33 -7.51 16.35
CA GLY A 108 -23.60 -8.52 15.33
C GLY A 108 -24.24 -9.79 15.90
N VAL A 109 -23.74 -10.29 17.03
CA VAL A 109 -24.31 -11.46 17.71
C VAL A 109 -25.70 -11.14 18.28
N VAL A 110 -25.89 -9.98 18.93
CA VAL A 110 -27.19 -9.58 19.48
C VAL A 110 -28.24 -9.46 18.37
N LEU A 111 -27.89 -8.81 17.27
CA LEU A 111 -28.80 -8.63 16.13
C LEU A 111 -29.10 -9.95 15.43
N GLY A 112 -28.07 -10.79 15.23
CA GLY A 112 -28.23 -12.10 14.60
C GLY A 112 -29.11 -13.06 15.39
N ARG A 113 -29.16 -12.92 16.72
CA ARG A 113 -30.00 -13.76 17.59
C ARG A 113 -31.44 -13.27 17.73
N ASN A 114 -31.73 -12.00 17.46
CA ASN A 114 -33.06 -11.41 17.66
C ASN A 114 -33.66 -10.87 16.35
N ARG A 115 -34.63 -11.60 15.79
CA ARG A 115 -35.32 -11.24 14.53
C ARG A 115 -35.98 -9.85 14.59
N LEU A 116 -36.65 -9.52 15.70
CA LEU A 116 -37.31 -8.22 15.85
C LEU A 116 -36.29 -7.07 15.76
N LEU A 117 -35.14 -7.21 16.43
CA LEU A 117 -34.10 -6.18 16.43
C LEU A 117 -33.46 -6.01 15.05
N SER A 118 -33.22 -7.14 14.36
CA SER A 118 -32.73 -7.13 12.98
C SER A 118 -33.71 -6.44 12.02
N ASP A 119 -35.01 -6.71 12.13
CA ASP A 119 -36.02 -6.13 11.26
C ASP A 119 -36.20 -4.63 11.50
N VAL A 120 -36.14 -4.19 12.76
CA VAL A 120 -36.26 -2.78 13.15
C VAL A 120 -35.00 -1.98 12.76
N LEU A 121 -33.81 -2.49 13.05
CA LEU A 121 -32.55 -1.77 12.81
C LEU A 121 -32.02 -1.92 11.38
N GLY A 122 -32.50 -2.91 10.63
CA GLY A 122 -32.04 -3.23 9.27
C GLY A 122 -32.00 -2.03 8.31
N PRO A 123 -33.06 -1.22 8.19
CA PRO A 123 -33.05 -0.03 7.33
C PRO A 123 -31.99 1.00 7.73
N TYR A 124 -31.81 1.24 9.04
CA TYR A 124 -30.83 2.18 9.56
C TYR A 124 -29.40 1.69 9.33
N ILE A 125 -29.14 0.39 9.52
CA ILE A 125 -27.82 -0.22 9.26
C ILE A 125 -27.47 -0.12 7.77
N LYS A 126 -28.44 -0.37 6.88
CA LYS A 126 -28.24 -0.20 5.43
C LYS A 126 -27.94 1.25 5.07
N GLY A 127 -28.68 2.20 5.66
CA GLY A 127 -28.44 3.63 5.48
C GLY A 127 -27.05 4.05 5.98
N ALA A 128 -26.64 3.60 7.17
CA ALA A 128 -25.31 3.88 7.72
C ALA A 128 -24.18 3.35 6.84
N ASN A 129 -24.34 2.15 6.26
CA ASN A 129 -23.35 1.58 5.34
C ASN A 129 -23.24 2.34 4.00
N ALA A 130 -24.22 3.17 3.64
CA ALA A 130 -24.18 3.99 2.44
C ALA A 130 -23.44 5.33 2.67
N ILE A 131 -23.14 5.70 3.92
CA ILE A 131 -22.46 6.96 4.23
C ILE A 131 -21.01 6.90 3.72
N PRO A 132 -20.55 7.89 2.94
CA PRO A 132 -19.15 8.00 2.54
C PRO A 132 -18.25 8.13 3.77
N ARG A 133 -17.25 7.26 3.89
CA ARG A 133 -16.35 7.23 5.08
C ARG A 133 -15.64 8.57 5.32
N VAL A 134 -15.34 9.32 4.27
CA VAL A 134 -14.71 10.66 4.37
C VAL A 134 -15.59 11.66 5.12
N VAL A 135 -16.91 11.57 4.97
CA VAL A 135 -17.87 12.47 5.65
C VAL A 135 -17.93 12.17 7.14
N VAL A 136 -17.83 10.89 7.51
CA VAL A 136 -17.81 10.46 8.92
C VAL A 136 -16.61 11.05 9.65
N GLY A 137 -15.43 11.06 9.01
CA GLY A 137 -14.24 11.70 9.57
C GLY A 137 -14.45 13.18 9.89
N ALA A 138 -15.01 13.94 8.93
CA ALA A 138 -15.31 15.36 9.13
C ALA A 138 -16.34 15.62 10.22
N LEU A 139 -17.40 14.80 10.30
CA LEU A 139 -18.40 14.92 11.37
C LEU A 139 -17.79 14.67 12.76
N PHE A 140 -16.90 13.69 12.88
CA PHE A 140 -16.17 13.45 14.14
C PHE A 140 -15.25 14.62 14.49
N ALA A 141 -14.50 15.16 13.53
CA ALA A 141 -13.62 16.30 13.78
C ALA A 141 -14.38 17.52 14.34
N VAL A 142 -15.54 17.86 13.74
CA VAL A 142 -16.39 18.98 14.20
C VAL A 142 -17.07 18.68 15.53
N SER A 143 -17.64 17.49 15.70
CA SER A 143 -18.41 17.14 16.91
C SER A 143 -17.55 16.93 18.16
N LEU A 144 -16.30 16.49 17.97
CA LEU A 144 -15.33 16.29 19.05
C LEU A 144 -14.42 17.50 19.27
N GLY A 145 -14.52 18.53 18.42
CA GLY A 145 -13.71 19.75 18.51
C GLY A 145 -12.22 19.52 18.21
N LEU A 146 -11.89 18.59 17.31
CA LEU A 146 -10.50 18.29 16.92
C LEU A 146 -9.92 19.31 15.92
N ASP A 147 -10.79 20.11 15.29
CA ASP A 147 -10.47 21.11 14.25
C ASP A 147 -10.63 22.57 14.74
N ILE A 148 -10.89 22.81 16.04
CA ILE A 148 -11.00 24.14 16.70
C ILE A 148 -9.99 24.29 17.83
#